data_AF-A0A7Y0PF92-F1
#
_entry.id   AF-A0A7Y0PF92-F1
#
_cell.length_a   1.000
_cell.length_b   1.000
_cell.length_c   1.000
_cell.angle_alpha   90.00
_cell.angle_beta   90.00
_cell.angle_gamma   90.00
#
_symmetry.space_group_name_H-M   'P 1'
#
loop_
_entity.id
_entity.type
_entity.pdbx_description
1 polymer ?
#
loop_
_entity_poly.entity_id
_entity_poly.type
_entity_poly.pdbx_seq_one_letter_code
_entity_poly.pdbx_strand_id
1 'polypeptide(L)'
;MNPDLEVDTGELRRTASEVSATAARVTAATAGEPPRETVPRWVTSDAATLAADAARRHLAQLGTEIDETARRISAAAEEYERADARAATRLRLTR
;
A
#
# COMPACT_ATOMS: atom_id res chain seq x y z
N MET A 1 12.21 -24.19 3.13
CA MET A 1 11.83 -23.41 4.32
C MET A 1 13.01 -23.51 5.26
N ASN A 2 13.70 -22.41 5.53
CA ASN A 2 14.86 -22.42 6.41
C ASN A 2 14.33 -22.45 7.86
N PRO A 3 14.67 -23.47 8.68
CA PRO A 3 14.11 -23.61 10.04
C PRO A 3 14.55 -22.51 11.02
N ASP A 4 15.50 -21.65 10.61
CA ASP A 4 16.05 -20.59 11.45
C ASP A 4 15.35 -19.22 11.30
N LEU A 5 14.29 -19.12 10.48
CA LEU A 5 13.53 -17.88 10.27
C LEU A 5 12.15 -17.98 10.93
N GLU A 6 12.05 -17.44 12.15
CA GLU A 6 10.77 -17.12 12.76
C GLU A 6 10.21 -15.84 12.11
N VAL A 7 9.02 -15.95 11.51
CA VAL A 7 8.34 -14.81 10.89
C VAL A 7 7.26 -14.33 11.82
N ASP A 8 7.38 -13.08 12.30
CA ASP A 8 6.34 -12.44 13.10
C ASP A 8 5.18 -12.00 12.18
N THR A 9 4.15 -12.84 12.10
CA THR A 9 2.94 -12.56 11.29
C THR A 9 2.11 -11.42 11.89
N GLY A 10 2.27 -11.11 13.18
CA GLY A 10 1.67 -9.96 13.83
C GLY A 10 2.30 -8.65 13.36
N GLU A 11 3.63 -8.61 13.28
CA GLU A 11 4.36 -7.49 12.70
C GLU A 11 3.97 -7.27 11.24
N LEU A 12 3.95 -8.33 10.42
CA LEU A 12 3.55 -8.23 9.00
C LEU A 12 2.15 -7.63 8.81
N ARG A 13 1.17 -8.02 9.64
CA ARG A 13 -0.19 -7.43 9.59
C ARG A 13 -0.21 -5.97 9.98
N ARG A 14 0.58 -5.59 10.99
CA ARG A 14 0.70 -4.19 11.42
C ARG A 14 1.29 -3.36 10.27
N THR A 15 2.38 -3.82 9.67
CA THR A 15 3.00 -3.18 8.51
C THR A 15 2.01 -3.07 7.36
N ALA A 16 1.30 -4.14 7.00
CA ALA A 16 0.28 -4.09 5.95
C ALA A 16 -0.81 -3.03 6.23
N SER A 17 -1.25 -2.93 7.49
CA SER A 17 -2.25 -1.93 7.91
C SER A 17 -1.72 -0.50 7.78
N GLU A 18 -0.48 -0.26 8.19
CA GLU A 18 0.17 1.06 8.10
C GLU A 18 0.42 1.47 6.63
N VAL A 19 0.80 0.51 5.78
CA VAL A 19 0.98 0.71 4.34
C VAL A 19 -0.35 1.04 3.67
N SER A 20 -1.42 0.28 3.97
CA SER A 20 -2.77 0.57 3.43
C SER A 20 -3.30 1.93 3.91
N ALA A 21 -3.08 2.30 5.17
CA ALA A 21 -3.41 3.64 5.68
C ALA A 21 -2.65 4.74 4.94
N THR A 22 -1.39 4.49 4.56
CA THR A 22 -0.59 5.42 3.75
C THR A 22 -1.12 5.52 2.32
N ALA A 23 -1.49 4.41 1.68
CA ALA A 23 -2.16 4.41 0.39
C ALA A 23 -3.46 5.23 0.39
N ALA A 24 -4.27 5.09 1.44
CA ALA A 24 -5.50 5.85 1.62
C ALA A 24 -5.24 7.36 1.72
N ARG A 25 -4.23 7.78 2.50
CA ARG A 25 -3.85 9.20 2.62
C ARG A 25 -3.35 9.78 1.29
N VAL A 26 -2.49 9.05 0.58
CA VAL A 26 -1.96 9.48 -0.73
C VAL A 26 -3.11 9.64 -1.73
N THR A 27 -4.00 8.66 -1.80
CA THR A 27 -5.17 8.71 -2.70
C THR A 27 -6.11 9.86 -2.32
N ALA A 28 -6.42 10.04 -1.03
CA ALA A 28 -7.28 11.12 -0.56
C ALA A 28 -6.73 12.51 -0.90
N ALA A 29 -5.40 12.69 -0.84
CA ALA A 29 -4.75 13.95 -1.21
C ALA A 29 -4.96 14.31 -2.71
N THR A 30 -5.27 13.34 -3.56
CA THR A 30 -5.55 13.57 -4.99
C THR A 30 -6.98 13.99 -5.29
N ALA A 31 -7.91 13.79 -4.35
CA ALA A 31 -9.33 14.08 -4.53
C ALA A 31 -9.67 15.58 -4.47
N GLY A 32 -8.78 16.40 -3.89
CA GLY A 32 -8.93 17.84 -3.88
C GLY A 32 -8.66 18.44 -5.27
N GLU A 33 -9.69 18.94 -5.93
CA GLU A 33 -9.48 19.84 -7.07
C GLU A 33 -8.95 21.17 -6.51
N PRO A 34 -7.75 21.64 -6.93
CA PRO A 34 -7.27 22.95 -6.50
C PRO A 34 -8.30 24.00 -6.91
N PRO A 35 -8.60 24.98 -6.03
CA PRO A 35 -9.57 26.02 -6.36
C PRO A 35 -9.18 26.70 -7.67
N ARG A 36 -10.16 26.89 -8.55
CA ARG A 36 -9.94 27.57 -9.84
C ARG A 36 -9.37 28.96 -9.56
N GLU A 37 -8.14 29.16 -9.98
CA GLU A 37 -7.43 30.41 -9.81
C GLU A 37 -8.15 31.53 -10.57
N THR A 38 -8.57 32.58 -9.85
CA THR A 38 -9.18 33.79 -10.44
C THR A 38 -8.11 34.77 -10.97
N VAL A 39 -6.94 34.27 -11.35
CA VAL A 39 -5.86 35.09 -11.93
C VAL A 39 -6.01 35.17 -13.45
N PRO A 40 -5.49 36.24 -14.08
CA PRO A 40 -5.53 36.35 -15.53
C PRO A 40 -4.79 35.16 -16.16
N ARG A 41 -5.26 34.69 -17.32
CA ARG A 41 -4.63 33.59 -18.06
C ARG A 41 -3.29 34.06 -18.64
N TRP A 42 -2.19 33.61 -18.05
CA TRP A 42 -0.84 33.88 -18.55
C TRP A 42 -0.34 32.62 -19.25
N VAL A 43 0.62 32.72 -20.18
CA VAL A 43 1.13 31.57 -20.97
C VAL A 43 1.57 30.38 -20.08
N THR A 44 1.96 30.65 -18.83
CA THR A 44 2.37 29.64 -17.85
C THR A 44 1.22 28.94 -17.12
N SER A 45 0.00 29.48 -17.14
CA SER A 45 -1.14 28.90 -16.39
C SER A 45 -1.53 27.52 -16.95
N ASP A 46 -1.54 27.37 -18.27
CA ASP A 46 -1.91 26.09 -18.91
C ASP A 46 -0.85 25.01 -18.63
N ALA A 47 0.44 25.38 -18.61
CA ALA A 47 1.52 24.47 -18.24
C ALA A 47 1.42 24.03 -16.77
N ALA A 48 1.07 24.95 -15.86
CA ALA A 48 0.85 24.63 -14.45
C ALA A 48 -0.35 23.69 -14.25
N THR A 49 -1.47 23.92 -14.96
CA THR A 49 -2.63 23.02 -14.92
C THR A 49 -2.28 21.62 -15.41
N LEU A 50 -1.58 21.50 -16.54
CA LEU A 50 -1.16 20.21 -17.07
C LEU A 50 -0.21 19.47 -16.11
N ALA A 51 0.72 20.18 -15.48
CA ALA A 51 1.62 19.60 -14.49
C ALA A 51 0.85 19.13 -13.24
N ALA A 52 -0.11 19.90 -12.76
CA ALA A 52 -0.96 19.50 -11.63
C ALA A 52 -1.80 18.26 -11.96
N ASP A 53 -2.37 18.18 -13.17
CA ASP A 53 -3.14 17.01 -13.63
C ASP A 53 -2.28 15.76 -13.79
N ALA A 54 -1.04 15.92 -14.26
CA ALA A 54 -0.08 14.82 -14.34
C ALA A 54 0.30 14.33 -12.94
N ALA A 55 0.60 15.25 -12.01
CA ALA A 55 0.93 14.92 -10.63
C ALA A 55 -0.22 14.19 -9.92
N ARG A 56 -1.47 14.65 -10.08
CA ARG A 56 -2.65 13.97 -9.51
C ARG A 56 -2.79 12.54 -10.00
N ARG A 57 -2.66 12.32 -11.32
CA ARG A 57 -2.72 10.98 -11.90
C ARG A 57 -1.61 10.07 -11.39
N HIS A 58 -0.39 10.59 -11.27
CA HIS A 58 0.74 9.82 -10.77
C HIS A 58 0.58 9.46 -9.29
N LEU A 59 0.12 10.39 -8.45
CA LEU A 59 -0.16 10.13 -7.03
C LEU A 59 -1.28 9.10 -6.84
N ALA A 60 -2.33 9.13 -7.67
CA ALA A 60 -3.40 8.15 -7.63
C ALA A 60 -2.89 6.73 -7.99
N GLN A 61 -2.00 6.64 -8.98
CA GLN A 61 -1.33 5.40 -9.33
C GLN A 61 -0.45 4.88 -8.17
N LEU A 62 0.38 5.74 -7.59
CA LEU A 62 1.22 5.38 -6.44
C LEU A 62 0.38 4.89 -5.25
N GLY A 63 -0.74 5.56 -4.96
CA GLY A 63 -1.68 5.11 -3.92
C GLY A 63 -2.16 3.68 -4.16
N THR A 64 -2.48 3.33 -5.42
CA THR A 64 -2.93 1.99 -5.81
C THR A 64 -1.82 0.94 -5.65
N GLU A 65 -0.59 1.26 -6.06
CA GLU A 65 0.57 0.36 -5.95
C GLU A 65 0.97 0.10 -4.49
N ILE A 66 0.86 1.12 -3.63
CA ILE A 66 1.08 0.99 -2.18
C ILE A 66 0.02 0.07 -1.56
N ASP A 67 -1.26 0.24 -1.93
CA ASP A 67 -2.32 -0.64 -1.44
C ASP A 67 -2.15 -2.10 -1.91
N GLU A 68 -1.76 -2.31 -3.16
CA GLU A 68 -1.43 -3.64 -3.65
C GLU A 68 -0.29 -4.27 -2.85
N THR A 69 0.72 -3.49 -2.49
CA THR A 69 1.82 -3.95 -1.63
C THR A 69 1.31 -4.37 -0.25
N ALA A 70 0.43 -3.59 0.38
CA ALA A 70 -0.21 -3.97 1.64
C ALA A 70 -0.96 -5.31 1.52
N ARG A 71 -1.73 -5.51 0.43
CA ARG A 71 -2.44 -6.77 0.17
C ARG A 71 -1.50 -7.96 0.03
N ARG A 72 -0.36 -7.79 -0.66
CA ARG A 72 0.67 -8.84 -0.80
C ARG A 72 1.31 -9.20 0.55
N ILE A 73 1.58 -8.21 1.41
CA ILE A 73 2.11 -8.45 2.76
C ILE A 73 1.11 -9.24 3.61
N SER A 74 -0.17 -8.85 3.59
CA SER A 74 -1.23 -9.59 4.30
C SER A 74 -1.35 -11.03 3.82
N ALA A 75 -1.34 -11.26 2.50
CA ALA A 75 -1.38 -12.61 1.93
C ALA A 75 -0.19 -13.46 2.38
N ALA A 76 1.03 -12.89 2.38
CA ALA A 76 2.22 -13.58 2.86
C ALA A 76 2.09 -13.95 4.35
N ALA A 77 1.59 -13.05 5.20
CA ALA A 77 1.35 -13.34 6.62
C ALA A 77 0.41 -14.54 6.82
N GLU A 78 -0.69 -14.61 6.05
CA GLU A 78 -1.61 -15.75 6.10
C GLU A 78 -0.96 -17.06 5.64
N GLU A 79 -0.11 -17.02 4.61
CA GLU A 79 0.62 -18.20 4.14
C GLU A 79 1.58 -18.75 5.19
N TYR A 80 2.28 -17.87 5.92
CA TYR A 80 3.15 -18.25 7.03
C TYR A 80 2.37 -18.92 8.15
N GLU A 81 1.23 -18.37 8.56
CA GLU A 81 0.39 -19.00 9.60
C GLU A 81 -0.15 -20.37 9.18
N ARG A 82 -0.58 -20.50 7.92
CA ARG A 82 -1.00 -21.80 7.39
C ARG A 82 0.16 -22.79 7.37
N ALA A 83 1.38 -22.34 7.08
CA ALA A 83 2.57 -23.19 7.12
C ALA A 83 2.90 -23.64 8.54
N ASP A 84 2.84 -22.74 9.51
CA ASP A 84 3.07 -23.04 10.92
C ASP A 84 2.02 -24.01 11.48
N ALA A 85 0.73 -23.78 11.19
CA ALA A 85 -0.33 -24.70 11.58
C ALA A 85 -0.10 -26.12 11.03
N ARG A 86 0.33 -26.24 9.76
CA ARG A 86 0.69 -27.55 9.17
C ARG A 86 1.90 -28.17 9.87
N ALA A 87 2.91 -27.40 10.21
CA ALA A 87 4.09 -27.89 10.93
C ALA A 87 3.72 -28.40 12.34
N ALA A 88 2.92 -27.63 13.08
CA ALA A 88 2.41 -28.00 14.39
C ALA A 88 1.57 -29.29 14.35
N THR A 89 0.72 -29.46 13.35
CA THR A 89 -0.04 -30.70 13.13
C THR A 89 0.89 -31.89 12.91
N ARG A 90 1.92 -31.76 12.06
CA ARG A 90 2.89 -32.86 11.82
C ARG A 90 3.63 -33.24 13.10
N LEU A 91 4.12 -32.24 13.86
CA LEU A 91 4.82 -32.45 15.13
C LEU A 91 3.96 -33.21 16.15
N ARG A 92 2.66 -32.91 16.23
CA ARG A 92 1.72 -33.63 17.11
C ARG A 92 1.45 -35.07 16.69
N LEU A 93 1.50 -35.37 15.38
CA LEU A 93 1.25 -36.72 14.86
C LEU A 93 2.48 -37.63 14.96
N THR A 94 3.69 -37.05 15.03
CA THR A 94 4.95 -37.79 15.15
C THR A 94 5.42 -38.00 16.59
N ARG A 95 4.72 -37.44 17.57
CA ARG A 95 5.03 -37.53 19.01
C ARG A 95 4.04 -38.44 19.70
#